data_AF-A0A2I4ED68-F1
#
_entry.id   AF-A0A2I4ED68-F1
#
_cell.length_a   1.000
_cell.length_b   1.000
_cell.length_c   1.000
_cell.angle_alpha   90.00
_cell.angle_beta   90.00
_cell.angle_gamma   90.00
#
_symmetry.space_group_name_H-M   'P 1'
#
loop_
_entity.id
_entity.type
_entity.pdbx_description
1 polymer ?
#
loop_
_entity_poly.entity_id
_entity_poly.type
_entity_poly.pdbx_seq_one_letter_code
_entity_poly.pdbx_strand_id
1 'polypeptide(L)'
;MALRASSKLLRHVLNKKLISSSHISARHYASAAEAAPKIPHSSKKGRLLTGATIGLVIAGGAYVSTLDEATFCGWLFSATKLVNPFFALLDPESAHRLAVSAAARGWVPREKRPDPSNIGLQVWGRNFSNPIGLAAGFDKNAEAVDGLLGLGFGFVEVGSVTPVPQEGNPKPRIFRLPREGAIINRCGFNSEGIVVVAKRLGAQHGKRKLDETSSRSSSSTDEVKHGGKAGPGILGVNLGKNKTSEDATADYVQGVHTLSQYADYLVINVSSPNTPGLRKLQGRKQLKDLVKKVQAARDEMQWGEEGPPPLLVKIAPDLSKEDLEDIAAVALALRLDGLIISNTTVSRPDPVSKNPVAKEEGGLSGKPLLNLSTNILKEMYILTRW
;
A
#
# COMPACT_ATOMS: atom_id res chain seq x y z
N MET A 1 -40.66 -30.55 23.01
CA MET A 1 -39.97 -31.74 22.44
C MET A 1 -38.96 -31.22 21.43
N ALA A 2 -37.65 -31.46 21.46
CA ALA A 2 -36.79 -32.20 22.35
C ALA A 2 -35.40 -31.54 22.28
N LEU A 3 -34.99 -30.90 23.37
CA LEU A 3 -33.59 -30.71 23.75
C LEU A 3 -33.21 -31.96 24.54
N ARG A 4 -32.45 -32.90 23.96
CA ARG A 4 -31.78 -34.02 24.67
C ARG A 4 -30.98 -34.88 23.68
N ALA A 5 -29.79 -34.43 23.31
CA ALA A 5 -28.81 -35.28 22.63
C ALA A 5 -27.38 -34.89 23.07
N SER A 6 -27.14 -34.91 24.37
CA SER A 6 -25.81 -34.65 24.95
C SER A 6 -25.74 -35.18 26.38
N SER A 7 -25.80 -36.52 26.55
CA SER A 7 -25.46 -37.15 27.84
C SER A 7 -25.02 -38.62 27.76
N LYS A 8 -24.74 -39.17 26.57
CA LYS A 8 -24.41 -40.60 26.40
C LYS A 8 -22.94 -40.95 26.19
N LEU A 9 -22.00 -40.00 26.30
CA LEU A 9 -20.56 -40.29 26.13
C LEU A 9 -19.71 -40.11 27.40
N LEU A 10 -20.32 -39.93 28.58
CA LEU A 10 -19.59 -39.66 29.83
C LEU A 10 -19.80 -40.70 30.94
N ARG A 11 -20.32 -41.91 30.64
CA ARG A 11 -20.58 -42.97 31.63
C ARG A 11 -19.80 -44.28 31.44
N HIS A 12 -18.77 -44.28 30.61
CA HIS A 12 -17.97 -45.50 30.37
C HIS A 12 -16.57 -45.50 31.01
N VAL A 13 -16.26 -44.51 31.86
CA VAL A 13 -14.91 -44.35 32.45
C VAL A 13 -14.86 -44.64 33.96
N LEU A 14 -15.96 -44.98 34.63
CA LEU A 14 -15.99 -45.01 36.11
C LEU A 14 -16.35 -46.33 36.81
N ASN A 15 -16.42 -47.46 36.10
CA ASN A 15 -16.63 -48.76 36.77
C ASN A 15 -15.65 -49.82 36.26
N LYS A 16 -14.50 -49.93 36.92
CA LYS A 16 -13.74 -51.19 37.12
C LYS A 16 -12.58 -50.94 38.09
N LYS A 17 -12.91 -50.92 39.38
CA LYS A 17 -11.99 -51.20 40.50
C LYS A 17 -12.70 -52.16 41.44
N LEU A 18 -11.94 -53.08 42.05
CA LEU A 18 -12.31 -54.14 43.02
C LEU A 18 -12.82 -55.42 42.32
N ILE A 19 -12.28 -56.64 42.46
CA ILE A 19 -11.45 -57.35 43.47
C ILE A 19 -10.78 -58.54 42.77
N SER A 20 -9.54 -58.89 43.13
CA SER A 20 -9.12 -60.27 43.45
C SER A 20 -7.60 -60.34 43.68
N SER A 21 -7.22 -60.65 44.91
CA SER A 21 -5.88 -61.05 45.33
C SER A 21 -5.88 -62.55 45.62
N SER A 22 -5.00 -63.31 44.96
CA SER A 22 -4.25 -64.44 45.56
C SER A 22 -3.58 -65.27 44.46
N HIS A 23 -2.25 -65.21 44.40
CA HIS A 23 -1.33 -66.36 44.51
C HIS A 23 0.01 -66.02 43.85
N ILE A 24 1.02 -65.91 44.72
CA ILE A 24 2.42 -65.77 44.40
C ILE A 24 2.93 -67.13 43.91
N SER A 25 3.45 -67.18 42.69
CA SER A 25 4.36 -68.23 42.23
C SER A 25 5.55 -67.54 41.55
N ALA A 26 6.70 -67.64 42.20
CA ALA A 26 7.95 -67.08 41.72
C ALA A 26 8.45 -67.89 40.52
N ARG A 27 8.52 -67.25 39.35
CA ARG A 27 9.39 -67.67 38.25
C ARG A 27 10.28 -66.50 37.88
N HIS A 28 11.57 -66.67 38.16
CA HIS A 28 12.64 -65.81 37.68
C HIS A 28 12.65 -65.82 36.14
N TYR A 29 12.45 -64.65 35.53
CA TYR A 29 12.90 -64.37 34.17
C TYR A 29 13.70 -63.07 34.17
N ALA A 30 14.87 -63.16 33.57
CA ALA A 30 15.91 -62.16 33.57
C ALA A 30 15.46 -60.83 32.93
N SER A 31 15.97 -59.76 33.52
CA SER A 31 15.91 -58.37 33.04
C SER A 31 16.47 -58.22 31.62
N ALA A 32 15.67 -57.64 30.72
CA ALA A 32 16.18 -56.81 29.63
C ALA A 32 15.34 -55.52 29.59
N ALA A 33 15.89 -54.44 30.16
CA ALA A 33 15.33 -53.11 29.99
C ALA A 33 15.58 -52.65 28.55
N GLU A 34 14.52 -52.43 27.77
CA GLU A 34 14.61 -51.70 26.51
C GLU A 34 15.02 -50.26 26.80
N ALA A 35 16.20 -49.88 26.30
CA ALA A 35 16.73 -48.53 26.42
C ALA A 35 15.90 -47.56 25.56
N ALA A 36 15.46 -46.46 26.17
CA ALA A 36 14.85 -45.33 25.45
C ALA A 36 15.76 -44.84 24.30
N PRO A 37 15.20 -44.43 23.15
CA PRO A 37 16.00 -43.99 22.02
C PRO A 37 16.81 -42.75 22.42
N LYS A 38 18.14 -42.89 22.36
CA LYS A 38 19.08 -41.78 22.61
C LYS A 38 18.90 -40.74 21.51
N ILE A 39 18.29 -39.61 21.83
CA ILE A 39 18.33 -38.41 20.99
C ILE A 39 19.81 -38.03 20.83
N PRO A 40 20.35 -37.92 19.61
CA PRO A 40 21.76 -37.62 19.43
C PRO A 40 22.05 -36.22 19.97
N HIS A 41 22.88 -36.15 21.02
CA HIS A 41 23.42 -34.89 21.52
C HIS A 41 24.31 -34.28 20.43
N SER A 42 23.82 -33.19 19.82
CA SER A 42 24.60 -32.28 18.98
C SER A 42 25.97 -31.99 19.63
N SER A 43 27.04 -32.36 18.94
CA SER A 43 28.43 -32.20 19.38
C SER A 43 28.74 -30.73 19.74
N LYS A 44 29.40 -30.49 20.89
CA LYS A 44 29.88 -29.17 21.29
C LYS A 44 30.72 -28.49 20.20
N LYS A 45 31.48 -29.27 19.42
CA LYS A 45 32.25 -28.77 18.26
C LYS A 45 31.35 -28.30 17.13
N GLY A 46 30.23 -28.98 16.88
CA GLY A 46 29.22 -28.58 15.91
C GLY A 46 28.55 -27.25 16.29
N ARG A 47 28.20 -27.07 17.57
CA ARG A 47 27.64 -25.79 18.06
C ARG A 47 28.63 -24.63 17.98
N LEU A 48 29.90 -24.89 18.30
CA LEU A 48 30.96 -23.88 18.20
C LEU A 48 31.20 -23.48 16.74
N LEU A 49 31.24 -24.46 15.82
CA LEU A 49 31.39 -24.21 14.39
C LEU A 49 30.21 -23.42 13.84
N THR A 50 28.97 -23.84 14.14
CA THR A 50 27.76 -23.10 13.74
C THR A 50 27.76 -21.67 14.30
N GLY A 51 28.13 -21.49 15.57
CA GLY A 51 28.23 -20.17 16.19
C GLY A 51 29.29 -19.28 15.53
N ALA A 52 30.47 -19.84 15.22
CA ALA A 52 31.55 -19.12 14.54
C ALA A 52 31.17 -18.75 13.11
N THR A 53 30.51 -19.65 12.37
CA THR A 53 30.03 -19.37 11.00
C THR A 53 28.96 -18.27 11.01
N ILE A 54 27.99 -18.33 11.93
CA ILE A 54 26.99 -17.26 12.08
C ILE A 54 27.67 -15.94 12.44
N GLY A 55 28.62 -15.96 13.37
CA GLY A 55 29.39 -14.78 13.77
C GLY A 55 30.17 -14.15 12.61
N LEU A 56 30.83 -14.96 11.78
CA LEU A 56 31.56 -14.49 10.59
C LEU A 56 30.61 -13.92 9.52
N VAL A 57 29.44 -14.54 9.31
CA VAL A 57 28.44 -14.02 8.37
C VAL A 57 27.88 -12.68 8.85
N ILE A 58 27.58 -12.56 10.15
CA ILE A 58 27.09 -11.31 10.74
C ILE A 58 28.18 -10.23 10.67
N ALA A 59 29.41 -10.54 11.07
CA ALA A 59 30.53 -9.60 11.05
C ALA A 59 30.91 -9.16 9.63
N GLY A 60 30.96 -10.10 8.68
CA GLY A 60 31.21 -9.80 7.27
C GLY A 60 30.09 -8.98 6.64
N GLY A 61 28.83 -9.30 6.94
CA GLY A 61 27.67 -8.51 6.52
C GLY A 61 27.68 -7.09 7.08
N ALA A 62 28.00 -6.94 8.36
CA ALA A 62 28.15 -5.63 9.01
C ALA A 62 29.29 -4.83 8.38
N TYR A 63 30.46 -5.44 8.17
CA TYR A 63 31.62 -4.79 7.55
C TYR A 63 31.32 -4.31 6.12
N VAL A 64 30.70 -5.15 5.28
CA VAL A 64 30.30 -4.73 3.93
C VAL A 64 29.25 -3.63 3.97
N SER A 65 28.28 -3.70 4.91
CA SER A 65 27.26 -2.66 5.06
C SER A 65 27.84 -1.29 5.42
N THR A 66 28.99 -1.26 6.09
CA THR A 66 29.68 0.00 6.43
C THR A 66 30.56 0.56 5.33
N LEU A 67 30.98 -0.26 4.35
CA LEU A 67 31.89 0.17 3.28
C LEU A 67 31.17 0.50 1.97
N ASP A 68 30.09 -0.21 1.65
CA ASP A 68 29.31 0.01 0.43
C ASP A 68 27.82 -0.19 0.70
N GLU A 69 27.19 0.87 1.23
CA GLU A 69 25.76 0.91 1.49
C GLU A 69 24.92 0.59 0.23
N ALA A 70 25.39 0.96 -0.97
CA ALA A 70 24.66 0.72 -2.21
C ALA A 70 24.64 -0.76 -2.57
N THR A 71 25.77 -1.46 -2.41
CA THR A 71 25.84 -2.91 -2.61
C THR A 71 25.03 -3.66 -1.56
N PHE A 72 25.12 -3.26 -0.29
CA PHE A 72 24.31 -3.87 0.79
C PHE A 72 22.81 -3.68 0.56
N CYS A 73 22.39 -2.46 0.17
CA CYS A 73 21.04 -2.17 -0.27
C CYS A 73 20.62 -3.11 -1.43
N GLY A 74 21.45 -3.24 -2.45
CA GLY A 74 21.21 -4.14 -3.59
C GLY A 74 21.00 -5.60 -3.18
N TRP A 75 21.72 -6.08 -2.17
CA TRP A 75 21.50 -7.41 -1.59
C TRP A 75 20.18 -7.52 -0.86
N LEU A 76 19.80 -6.52 -0.06
CA LEU A 76 18.49 -6.50 0.62
C LEU A 76 17.34 -6.54 -0.38
N PHE A 77 17.39 -5.74 -1.45
CA PHE A 77 16.41 -5.79 -2.53
C PHE A 77 16.42 -7.14 -3.24
N SER A 78 17.59 -7.73 -3.47
CA SER A 78 17.68 -9.07 -4.08
C SER A 78 17.08 -10.16 -3.19
N ALA A 79 17.26 -10.07 -1.87
CA ALA A 79 16.67 -11.00 -0.90
C ALA A 79 15.13 -10.95 -0.92
N THR A 80 14.51 -9.81 -1.27
CA THR A 80 13.05 -9.74 -1.42
C THR A 80 12.53 -10.72 -2.48
N LYS A 81 13.33 -11.10 -3.49
CA LYS A 81 12.94 -12.13 -4.48
C LYS A 81 12.71 -13.50 -3.83
N LEU A 82 13.38 -13.79 -2.71
CA LEU A 82 13.19 -15.01 -1.93
C LEU A 82 12.02 -14.88 -0.95
N VAL A 83 11.76 -13.68 -0.42
CA VAL A 83 10.68 -13.44 0.55
C VAL A 83 9.31 -13.27 -0.13
N ASN A 84 9.26 -12.62 -1.29
CA ASN A 84 8.03 -12.30 -2.02
C ASN A 84 7.13 -13.51 -2.32
N PRO A 85 7.65 -14.70 -2.69
CA PRO A 85 6.83 -15.90 -2.86
C PRO A 85 6.00 -16.27 -1.61
N PHE A 86 6.50 -15.98 -0.40
CA PHE A 86 5.75 -16.27 0.84
C PHE A 86 4.54 -15.34 1.03
N PHE A 87 4.60 -14.10 0.55
CA PHE A 87 3.44 -13.19 0.55
C PHE A 87 2.31 -13.68 -0.37
N ALA A 88 2.61 -14.54 -1.35
CA ALA A 88 1.61 -15.18 -2.19
C ALA A 88 0.78 -16.24 -1.43
N LEU A 89 1.30 -16.76 -0.31
CA LEU A 89 0.62 -17.75 0.54
C LEU A 89 -0.39 -17.10 1.51
N LEU A 90 -0.18 -15.84 1.87
CA LEU A 90 -1.09 -15.06 2.71
C LEU A 90 -2.29 -14.57 1.91
N ASP A 91 -3.44 -14.30 2.52
CA ASP A 91 -4.50 -13.61 1.80
C ASP A 91 -4.03 -12.22 1.31
N PRO A 92 -4.52 -11.71 0.16
CA PRO A 92 -3.97 -10.49 -0.43
C PRO A 92 -4.09 -9.25 0.46
N GLU A 93 -5.16 -9.14 1.27
CA GLU A 93 -5.37 -7.98 2.12
C GLU A 93 -4.49 -8.02 3.38
N SER A 94 -4.26 -9.19 3.97
CA SER A 94 -3.31 -9.37 5.08
C SER A 94 -1.87 -9.23 4.63
N ALA A 95 -1.52 -9.78 3.45
CA ALA A 95 -0.21 -9.57 2.83
C ALA A 95 0.08 -8.07 2.66
N HIS A 96 -0.91 -7.33 2.15
CA HIS A 96 -0.81 -5.89 1.96
C HIS A 96 -0.69 -5.13 3.29
N ARG A 97 -1.52 -5.46 4.31
CA ARG A 97 -1.39 -4.87 5.65
C ARG A 97 -0.02 -5.10 6.26
N LEU A 98 0.53 -6.32 6.12
CA LEU A 98 1.87 -6.64 6.60
C LEU A 98 2.94 -5.82 5.87
N ALA A 99 2.81 -5.63 4.55
CA ALA A 99 3.74 -4.81 3.77
C ALA A 99 3.72 -3.34 4.21
N VAL A 100 2.54 -2.73 4.37
CA VAL A 100 2.39 -1.35 4.88
C VAL A 100 2.95 -1.25 6.30
N SER A 101 2.62 -2.21 7.17
CA SER A 101 3.11 -2.30 8.54
C SER A 101 4.65 -2.41 8.63
N ALA A 102 5.27 -3.18 7.74
CA ALA A 102 6.72 -3.31 7.65
C ALA A 102 7.36 -2.02 7.15
N ALA A 103 6.79 -1.39 6.12
CA ALA A 103 7.27 -0.11 5.60
C ALA A 103 7.18 1.01 6.67
N ALA A 104 6.07 1.09 7.40
CA ALA A 104 5.86 2.02 8.51
C ALA A 104 6.90 1.86 9.64
N ARG A 105 7.39 0.63 9.85
CA ARG A 105 8.42 0.29 10.85
C ARG A 105 9.85 0.39 10.33
N GLY A 106 10.04 0.74 9.05
CA GLY A 106 11.35 0.77 8.41
C GLY A 106 11.97 -0.61 8.19
N TRP A 107 11.17 -1.68 8.14
CA TRP A 107 11.61 -3.05 7.87
C TRP A 107 11.68 -3.39 6.38
N VAL A 108 11.49 -2.40 5.52
CA VAL A 108 11.70 -2.51 4.08
C VAL A 108 13.10 -2.02 3.72
N PRO A 109 13.74 -2.56 2.67
CA PRO A 109 14.99 -2.02 2.17
C PRO A 109 14.84 -0.53 1.85
N ARG A 110 15.89 0.26 2.09
CA ARG A 110 15.95 1.65 1.63
C ARG A 110 16.90 1.75 0.45
N GLU A 111 16.46 2.34 -0.65
CA GLU A 111 17.35 2.71 -1.74
C GLU A 111 18.35 3.75 -1.19
N LYS A 112 19.63 3.61 -1.53
CA LYS A 112 20.72 4.47 -1.05
C LYS A 112 21.50 5.11 -2.19
N ARG A 113 21.26 4.68 -3.43
CA ARG A 113 21.87 5.26 -4.63
C ARG A 113 21.13 6.55 -5.01
N PRO A 114 21.85 7.53 -5.59
CA PRO A 114 21.18 8.71 -6.14
C PRO A 114 20.43 8.33 -7.41
N ASP A 115 19.31 9.02 -7.66
CA ASP A 115 18.63 8.90 -8.94
C ASP A 115 19.54 9.43 -10.06
N PRO A 116 19.53 8.81 -11.25
CA PRO A 116 20.20 9.36 -12.42
C PRO A 116 19.69 10.78 -12.73
N SER A 117 20.60 11.72 -13.02
CA SER A 117 20.23 13.12 -13.25
C SER A 117 19.36 13.35 -14.50
N ASN A 118 19.33 12.38 -15.44
CA ASN A 118 18.59 12.48 -16.70
C ASN A 118 17.13 12.02 -16.62
N ILE A 119 16.66 11.54 -15.46
CA ILE A 119 15.26 11.13 -15.26
C ILE A 119 14.48 12.08 -14.36
N GLY A 120 15.13 13.07 -13.76
CA GLY A 120 14.47 14.11 -12.98
C GLY A 120 13.57 14.99 -13.86
N LEU A 121 12.49 15.49 -13.27
CA LEU A 121 11.51 16.34 -13.96
C LEU A 121 10.99 17.45 -13.07
N GLN A 122 10.73 18.61 -13.67
CA GLN A 122 10.09 19.72 -12.99
C GLN A 122 8.63 19.83 -13.44
N VAL A 123 7.71 19.68 -12.49
CA VAL A 123 6.27 19.72 -12.73
C VAL A 123 5.63 20.55 -11.62
N TRP A 124 4.75 21.49 -11.98
CA TRP A 124 4.05 22.37 -11.03
C TRP A 124 4.99 23.22 -10.14
N GLY A 125 6.16 23.61 -10.67
CA GLY A 125 7.18 24.29 -9.87
C GLY A 125 7.87 23.41 -8.83
N ARG A 126 7.64 22.09 -8.87
CA ARG A 126 8.24 21.10 -7.97
C ARG A 126 9.22 20.22 -8.71
N ASN A 127 10.29 19.83 -8.03
CA ASN A 127 11.32 18.94 -8.59
C ASN A 127 11.05 17.51 -8.13
N PHE A 128 10.74 16.64 -9.08
CA PHE A 128 10.66 15.21 -8.89
C PHE A 128 12.03 14.61 -9.24
N SER A 129 12.64 13.89 -8.30
CA SER A 129 13.95 13.28 -8.51
C SER A 129 13.92 12.20 -9.61
N ASN A 130 12.79 11.50 -9.70
CA ASN A 130 12.47 10.53 -10.73
C ASN A 130 10.95 10.48 -10.99
N PRO A 131 10.48 9.96 -12.14
CA PRO A 131 9.07 10.00 -12.54
C PRO A 131 8.26 8.82 -12.02
N ILE A 132 8.83 7.97 -11.15
CA ILE A 132 8.19 6.73 -10.70
C ILE A 132 7.61 6.95 -9.31
N GLY A 133 6.29 6.89 -9.20
CA GLY A 133 5.58 7.03 -7.94
C GLY A 133 4.71 5.85 -7.56
N LEU A 134 4.39 5.77 -6.28
CA LEU A 134 3.46 4.79 -5.74
C LEU A 134 2.04 5.36 -5.73
N ALA A 135 1.12 4.69 -6.44
CA ALA A 135 -0.26 5.16 -6.60
C ALA A 135 -1.11 5.06 -5.31
N ALA A 136 -2.16 5.88 -5.23
CA ALA A 136 -3.18 5.78 -4.18
C ALA A 136 -3.80 4.38 -4.08
N GLY A 137 -4.25 4.06 -2.88
CA GLY A 137 -4.83 2.78 -2.52
C GLY A 137 -3.81 1.82 -1.92
N PHE A 138 -2.51 2.12 -2.00
CA PHE A 138 -1.48 1.35 -1.28
C PHE A 138 -1.37 1.81 0.18
N ASP A 139 -0.96 3.05 0.44
CA ASP A 139 -0.97 3.63 1.79
C ASP A 139 -2.21 4.49 2.00
N LYS A 140 -3.33 3.84 2.33
CA LYS A 140 -4.63 4.52 2.44
C LYS A 140 -4.68 5.51 3.61
N ASN A 141 -3.91 5.28 4.66
CA ASN A 141 -4.01 6.03 5.91
C ASN A 141 -2.73 6.79 6.29
N ALA A 142 -1.81 7.00 5.34
CA ALA A 142 -0.51 7.65 5.55
C ALA A 142 0.34 7.01 6.66
N GLU A 143 0.32 5.69 6.75
CA GLU A 143 1.03 4.91 7.77
C GLU A 143 2.53 4.79 7.46
N ALA A 144 2.90 4.79 6.17
CA ALA A 144 4.19 4.30 5.71
C ALA A 144 4.90 5.23 4.72
N VAL A 145 4.46 6.48 4.55
CA VAL A 145 5.01 7.46 3.60
C VAL A 145 6.55 7.48 3.56
N ASP A 146 7.22 7.66 4.70
CA ASP A 146 8.70 7.70 4.79
C ASP A 146 9.37 6.39 4.35
N GLY A 147 8.79 5.25 4.75
CA GLY A 147 9.29 3.93 4.35
C GLY A 147 9.09 3.66 2.86
N LEU A 148 7.98 4.14 2.30
CA LEU A 148 7.64 3.98 0.89
C LEU A 148 8.49 4.88 0.00
N LEU A 149 8.67 6.15 0.35
CA LEU A 149 9.63 7.03 -0.33
C LEU A 149 11.06 6.48 -0.19
N GLY A 150 11.39 5.92 0.98
CA GLY A 150 12.66 5.25 1.23
C GLY A 150 12.96 4.08 0.29
N LEU A 151 11.95 3.45 -0.33
CA LEU A 151 12.14 2.40 -1.34
C LEU A 151 12.69 2.92 -2.68
N GLY A 152 12.71 4.24 -2.90
CA GLY A 152 13.21 4.87 -4.13
C GLY A 152 12.14 5.48 -5.04
N PHE A 153 10.87 5.50 -4.63
CA PHE A 153 9.83 6.22 -5.37
C PHE A 153 10.08 7.74 -5.30
N GLY A 154 10.04 8.43 -6.44
CA GLY A 154 10.13 9.89 -6.48
C GLY A 154 8.93 10.59 -5.83
N PHE A 155 7.78 9.90 -5.79
CA PHE A 155 6.59 10.37 -5.10
C PHE A 155 5.69 9.24 -4.57
N VAL A 156 4.91 9.52 -3.54
CA VAL A 156 3.92 8.59 -2.97
C VAL A 156 2.58 9.30 -2.89
N GLU A 157 1.52 8.64 -3.33
CA GLU A 157 0.14 9.13 -3.20
C GLU A 157 -0.60 8.33 -2.12
N VAL A 158 -0.99 8.98 -1.02
CA VAL A 158 -1.79 8.36 0.05
C VAL A 158 -3.29 8.45 -0.24
N GLY A 159 -4.10 7.66 0.47
CA GLY A 159 -5.56 7.67 0.35
C GLY A 159 -6.10 6.64 -0.64
N SER A 160 -7.33 6.73 -1.13
CA SER A 160 -8.27 7.85 -0.93
C SER A 160 -8.74 7.98 0.52
N VAL A 161 -8.53 9.16 1.09
CA VAL A 161 -8.95 9.50 2.45
C VAL A 161 -10.39 10.00 2.41
N THR A 162 -11.22 9.51 3.33
CA THR A 162 -12.60 10.00 3.51
C THR A 162 -12.70 10.84 4.78
N PRO A 163 -13.64 11.80 4.88
CA PRO A 163 -13.85 12.58 6.08
C PRO A 163 -14.04 11.74 7.34
N VAL A 164 -15.04 10.85 7.32
CA VAL A 164 -15.39 9.95 8.42
C VAL A 164 -14.70 8.60 8.20
N PRO A 165 -14.25 7.90 9.27
CA PRO A 165 -13.76 6.53 9.14
C PRO A 165 -14.81 5.59 8.55
N GLN A 166 -14.38 4.64 7.73
CA GLN A 166 -15.24 3.58 7.21
C GLN A 166 -14.45 2.31 6.91
N GLU A 167 -15.05 1.15 7.21
CA GLU A 167 -14.42 -0.16 7.01
C GLU A 167 -14.25 -0.54 5.52
N GLY A 168 -15.05 0.07 4.64
CA GLY A 168 -15.19 -0.31 3.23
C GLY A 168 -16.17 -1.47 3.01
N ASN A 169 -16.09 -2.14 1.86
CA ASN A 169 -16.98 -3.27 1.55
C ASN A 169 -16.54 -4.57 2.28
N PRO A 170 -17.44 -5.56 2.45
CA PRO A 170 -17.12 -6.82 3.13
C PRO A 170 -15.97 -7.60 2.49
N LYS A 171 -15.23 -8.36 3.31
CA LYS A 171 -14.15 -9.26 2.87
C LYS A 171 -14.69 -10.63 2.46
N PRO A 172 -14.03 -11.37 1.55
CA PRO A 172 -12.83 -11.00 0.79
C PRO A 172 -13.13 -10.00 -0.34
N ARG A 173 -12.20 -9.07 -0.56
CA ARG A 173 -12.37 -7.93 -1.48
C ARG A 173 -11.14 -7.55 -2.30
N ILE A 174 -10.09 -8.35 -2.23
CA ILE A 174 -8.89 -8.24 -3.07
C ILE A 174 -8.57 -9.64 -3.54
N PHE A 175 -8.42 -9.80 -4.85
CA PHE A 175 -8.19 -11.08 -5.51
C PHE A 175 -7.01 -10.95 -6.45
N ARG A 176 -6.05 -11.87 -6.33
CA ARG A 176 -4.85 -11.90 -7.20
C ARG A 176 -5.11 -12.80 -8.40
N LEU A 177 -4.65 -12.35 -9.56
CA LEU A 177 -4.62 -13.10 -10.82
C LEU A 177 -3.15 -13.22 -11.25
N PRO A 178 -2.36 -14.13 -10.65
CA PRO A 178 -0.90 -14.11 -10.81
C PRO A 178 -0.43 -14.40 -12.23
N ARG A 179 -1.14 -15.29 -12.96
CA ARG A 179 -0.80 -15.64 -14.34
C ARG A 179 -0.97 -14.44 -15.27
N GLU A 180 -1.97 -13.62 -15.01
CA GLU A 180 -2.31 -12.44 -15.77
C GLU A 180 -1.57 -11.18 -15.27
N GLY A 181 -0.86 -11.26 -14.14
CA GLY A 181 -0.21 -10.11 -13.51
C GLY A 181 -1.21 -9.03 -13.11
N ALA A 182 -2.35 -9.43 -12.55
CA ALA A 182 -3.49 -8.58 -12.28
C ALA A 182 -4.05 -8.73 -10.86
N ILE A 183 -4.83 -7.73 -10.44
CA ILE A 183 -5.61 -7.73 -9.20
C ILE A 183 -7.03 -7.25 -9.52
N ILE A 184 -8.04 -7.91 -8.95
CA ILE A 184 -9.40 -7.38 -8.87
C ILE A 184 -9.64 -6.94 -7.43
N ASN A 185 -10.20 -5.75 -7.21
CA ASN A 185 -10.55 -5.31 -5.88
C ASN A 185 -11.88 -4.57 -5.81
N ARG A 186 -12.59 -4.77 -4.69
CA ARG A 186 -13.84 -4.10 -4.33
C ARG A 186 -13.77 -3.39 -2.98
N CYS A 187 -12.65 -2.74 -2.66
CA CYS A 187 -12.40 -2.22 -1.29
C CYS A 187 -13.44 -1.20 -0.79
N GLY A 188 -13.90 -0.28 -1.65
CA GLY A 188 -14.91 0.73 -1.30
C GLY A 188 -14.41 1.80 -0.32
N PHE A 189 -13.24 2.38 -0.57
CA PHE A 189 -12.61 3.42 0.27
C PHE A 189 -12.57 3.10 1.77
N ASN A 190 -12.02 1.95 2.14
CA ASN A 190 -11.72 1.70 3.54
C ASN A 190 -10.67 2.72 4.03
N SER A 191 -11.00 3.49 5.07
CA SER A 191 -10.19 4.61 5.57
C SER A 191 -10.40 4.79 7.06
N GLU A 192 -9.35 5.14 7.79
CA GLU A 192 -9.41 5.50 9.21
C GLU A 192 -9.88 6.93 9.45
N GLY A 193 -10.30 7.63 8.39
CA GLY A 193 -10.87 8.98 8.46
C GLY A 193 -9.83 10.09 8.45
N ILE A 194 -10.30 11.30 8.13
CA ILE A 194 -9.44 12.46 7.86
C ILE A 194 -8.62 12.89 9.09
N VAL A 195 -9.20 12.78 10.29
CA VAL A 195 -8.55 13.20 11.54
C VAL A 195 -7.32 12.35 11.82
N VAL A 196 -7.41 11.02 11.64
CA VAL A 196 -6.29 10.11 11.87
C VAL A 196 -5.20 10.33 10.84
N VAL A 197 -5.57 10.50 9.58
CA VAL A 197 -4.61 10.77 8.49
C VAL A 197 -3.92 12.12 8.68
N ALA A 198 -4.66 13.18 9.05
CA ALA A 198 -4.12 14.50 9.33
C ALA A 198 -3.07 14.44 10.47
N LYS A 199 -3.35 13.69 11.54
CA LYS A 199 -2.40 13.50 12.64
C LYS A 199 -1.09 12.84 12.17
N ARG A 200 -1.19 11.80 11.33
CA ARG A 200 0.00 11.10 10.79
C ARG A 200 0.78 11.99 9.84
N LEU A 201 0.10 12.68 8.93
CA LEU A 201 0.72 13.60 7.99
C LEU A 201 1.37 14.79 8.71
N GLY A 202 0.73 15.36 9.73
CA GLY A 202 1.32 16.43 10.54
C GLY A 202 2.62 15.99 11.24
N ALA A 203 2.64 14.78 11.82
CA ALA A 203 3.85 14.24 12.43
C ALA A 203 4.99 14.03 11.42
N GLN A 204 4.66 13.69 10.17
CA GLN A 204 5.63 13.49 9.10
C GLN A 204 6.06 14.81 8.43
N HIS A 205 5.16 15.80 8.37
CA HIS A 205 5.38 17.07 7.67
C HIS A 205 6.54 17.86 8.27
N GLY A 206 6.60 17.96 9.62
CA GLY A 206 7.71 18.63 10.30
C GLY A 206 9.06 17.99 9.99
N LYS A 207 9.11 16.66 9.91
CA LYS A 207 10.33 15.91 9.54
C LYS A 207 10.74 16.23 8.09
N ARG A 208 9.79 16.16 7.15
CA ARG A 208 10.05 16.40 5.71
C ARG A 208 10.54 17.84 5.45
N LYS A 209 9.89 18.85 6.03
CA LYS A 209 10.31 20.26 5.96
C LYS A 209 11.72 20.50 6.52
N LEU A 210 12.06 19.83 7.62
CA LEU A 210 13.40 19.93 8.21
C LEU A 210 14.46 19.31 7.30
N ASP A 211 14.17 18.15 6.71
CA ASP A 211 15.06 17.46 5.77
C ASP A 211 15.27 18.30 4.49
N GLU A 212 14.24 18.96 3.98
CA GLU A 212 14.30 19.92 2.85
C GLU A 212 15.23 21.12 3.14
N THR A 213 15.07 21.72 4.31
CA THR A 213 15.84 22.91 4.69
C THR A 213 17.30 22.53 4.90
N SER A 214 17.55 21.38 5.54
CA SER A 214 18.90 20.87 5.80
C SER A 214 19.63 20.53 4.50
N SER A 215 18.96 19.88 3.54
CA SER A 215 19.54 19.52 2.23
C SER A 215 19.83 20.73 1.33
N ARG A 216 19.07 21.82 1.44
CA ARG A 216 19.40 23.10 0.77
C ARG A 216 20.63 23.80 1.38
N SER A 217 20.89 23.60 2.68
CA SER A 217 22.02 24.22 3.39
C SER A 217 23.35 23.43 3.30
N SER A 218 23.28 22.12 3.06
CA SER A 218 24.45 21.22 3.07
C SER A 218 25.23 21.18 1.74
N SER A 219 25.12 22.20 0.89
CA SER A 219 25.98 22.34 -0.30
C SER A 219 27.44 22.69 0.02
N SER A 220 27.88 22.61 1.30
CA SER A 220 29.22 23.02 1.71
C SER A 220 30.00 22.12 2.71
N THR A 221 29.51 20.98 3.20
CA THR A 221 30.33 20.06 4.04
C THR A 221 29.88 18.59 4.03
N ASP A 222 30.85 17.69 3.94
CA ASP A 222 30.82 16.23 3.66
C ASP A 222 30.21 15.29 4.74
N GLU A 223 29.11 15.65 5.42
CA GLU A 223 28.42 14.69 6.32
C GLU A 223 27.03 14.28 5.79
N VAL A 224 26.98 13.06 5.24
CA VAL A 224 25.81 12.46 4.57
C VAL A 224 24.84 11.85 5.60
N LYS A 225 23.63 12.40 5.74
CA LYS A 225 22.53 11.77 6.49
C LYS A 225 21.68 10.84 5.62
N HIS A 226 21.28 9.71 6.20
CA HIS A 226 20.76 8.54 5.49
C HIS A 226 19.24 8.47 5.33
N GLY A 227 18.83 8.37 4.06
CA GLY A 227 17.54 8.01 3.45
C GLY A 227 17.77 8.14 1.94
N GLY A 228 17.05 7.43 1.06
CA GLY A 228 17.36 7.41 -0.39
C GLY A 228 17.67 8.79 -0.93
N LYS A 229 18.83 8.89 -1.60
CA LYS A 229 19.59 10.14 -1.89
C LYS A 229 18.81 11.20 -2.71
N ALA A 230 17.55 10.94 -3.03
CA ALA A 230 16.62 11.78 -3.77
C ALA A 230 15.94 12.90 -2.95
N GLY A 231 16.03 12.88 -1.61
CA GLY A 231 15.43 13.91 -0.74
C GLY A 231 14.14 13.45 -0.04
N PRO A 232 13.30 14.37 0.47
CA PRO A 232 12.11 14.07 1.29
C PRO A 232 10.96 13.41 0.50
N GLY A 233 11.11 13.29 -0.83
CA GLY A 233 10.09 12.85 -1.78
C GLY A 233 8.89 13.79 -1.92
N ILE A 234 8.09 13.58 -2.95
CA ILE A 234 6.82 14.31 -3.16
C ILE A 234 5.63 13.48 -2.63
N LEU A 235 4.70 14.13 -1.95
CA LEU A 235 3.51 13.51 -1.37
C LEU A 235 2.23 14.02 -2.05
N GLY A 236 1.53 13.10 -2.69
CA GLY A 236 0.15 13.29 -3.13
C GLY A 236 -0.84 12.92 -2.05
N VAL A 237 -1.88 13.72 -1.85
CA VAL A 237 -3.03 13.34 -1.00
C VAL A 237 -4.26 13.13 -1.87
N ASN A 238 -4.70 11.88 -1.94
CA ASN A 238 -5.89 11.49 -2.66
C ASN A 238 -7.13 11.58 -1.77
N LEU A 239 -8.11 12.37 -2.18
CA LEU A 239 -9.35 12.63 -1.47
C LEU A 239 -10.48 11.80 -2.07
N GLY A 240 -11.37 11.31 -1.21
CA GLY A 240 -12.57 10.58 -1.62
C GLY A 240 -13.76 10.91 -0.72
N LYS A 241 -14.96 10.58 -1.20
CA LYS A 241 -16.19 10.73 -0.43
C LYS A 241 -16.48 9.52 0.45
N ASN A 242 -17.17 9.72 1.57
CA ASN A 242 -17.78 8.66 2.34
C ASN A 242 -18.88 7.94 1.54
N LYS A 243 -19.05 6.64 1.79
CA LYS A 243 -20.04 5.80 1.08
C LYS A 243 -21.47 6.33 1.28
N THR A 244 -21.79 6.76 2.49
CA THR A 244 -23.11 7.23 2.94
C THR A 244 -23.28 8.75 2.83
N SER A 245 -22.28 9.48 2.34
CA SER A 245 -22.40 10.94 2.21
C SER A 245 -23.40 11.31 1.12
N GLU A 246 -24.34 12.18 1.49
CA GLU A 246 -25.35 12.77 0.60
C GLU A 246 -24.74 13.89 -0.25
N ASP A 247 -23.92 14.75 0.36
CA ASP A 247 -23.14 15.77 -0.34
C ASP A 247 -21.69 15.32 -0.53
N ALA A 248 -21.46 14.64 -1.66
CA ALA A 248 -20.12 14.24 -2.06
C ALA A 248 -19.13 15.42 -2.11
N THR A 249 -19.58 16.63 -2.45
CA THR A 249 -18.70 17.79 -2.61
C THR A 249 -18.19 18.29 -1.26
N ALA A 250 -19.06 18.32 -0.24
CA ALA A 250 -18.69 18.69 1.12
C ALA A 250 -17.55 17.82 1.65
N ASP A 251 -17.56 16.51 1.33
CA ASP A 251 -16.50 15.60 1.74
C ASP A 251 -15.12 15.99 1.14
N TYR A 252 -15.08 16.35 -0.15
CA TYR A 252 -13.82 16.78 -0.78
C TYR A 252 -13.35 18.13 -0.23
N VAL A 253 -14.27 19.07 -0.01
CA VAL A 253 -13.97 20.39 0.58
C VAL A 253 -13.38 20.22 1.99
N GLN A 254 -13.97 19.36 2.83
CA GLN A 254 -13.41 19.02 4.13
C GLN A 254 -12.02 18.37 4.01
N GLY A 255 -11.86 17.50 3.00
CA GLY A 255 -10.58 16.96 2.54
C GLY A 255 -9.51 18.03 2.36
N VAL A 256 -9.82 19.05 1.57
CA VAL A 256 -8.94 20.18 1.29
C VAL A 256 -8.61 20.95 2.56
N HIS A 257 -9.60 21.42 3.32
CA HIS A 257 -9.34 22.24 4.52
C HIS A 257 -8.43 21.55 5.54
N THR A 258 -8.53 20.22 5.65
CA THR A 258 -7.79 19.48 6.67
C THR A 258 -6.41 19.05 6.19
N LEU A 259 -6.30 18.56 4.95
CA LEU A 259 -5.10 17.84 4.49
C LEU A 259 -4.21 18.62 3.52
N SER A 260 -4.71 19.69 2.90
CA SER A 260 -3.99 20.41 1.84
C SER A 260 -2.64 20.98 2.29
N GLN A 261 -2.54 21.45 3.54
CA GLN A 261 -1.29 21.96 4.13
C GLN A 261 -0.15 20.93 4.19
N TYR A 262 -0.46 19.63 4.12
CA TYR A 262 0.53 18.56 4.19
C TYR A 262 0.91 17.99 2.81
N ALA A 263 0.18 18.37 1.77
CA ALA A 263 0.26 17.76 0.45
C ALA A 263 1.11 18.60 -0.50
N ASP A 264 1.94 17.94 -1.30
CA ASP A 264 2.63 18.58 -2.42
C ASP A 264 1.72 18.70 -3.65
N TYR A 265 0.74 17.81 -3.77
CA TYR A 265 -0.39 17.90 -4.70
C TYR A 265 -1.63 17.20 -4.14
N LEU A 266 -2.81 17.63 -4.58
CA LEU A 266 -4.12 17.09 -4.19
C LEU A 266 -4.76 16.34 -5.36
N VAL A 267 -5.53 15.29 -5.03
CA VAL A 267 -6.26 14.52 -6.05
C VAL A 267 -7.73 14.37 -5.66
N ILE A 268 -8.64 14.78 -6.55
CA ILE A 268 -10.07 14.45 -6.47
C ILE A 268 -10.29 13.09 -7.12
N ASN A 269 -10.65 12.06 -6.34
CA ASN A 269 -10.92 10.73 -6.88
C ASN A 269 -12.40 10.49 -7.15
N VAL A 270 -12.80 10.67 -8.41
CA VAL A 270 -14.15 10.42 -8.92
C VAL A 270 -14.29 9.09 -9.67
N SER A 271 -13.31 8.19 -9.59
CA SER A 271 -13.16 7.08 -10.55
C SER A 271 -13.21 5.67 -9.95
N SER A 272 -13.30 5.53 -8.63
CA SER A 272 -13.47 4.22 -7.99
C SER A 272 -14.77 3.53 -8.45
N PRO A 273 -14.71 2.29 -8.96
CA PRO A 273 -15.91 1.50 -9.27
C PRO A 273 -16.59 0.95 -8.00
N ASN A 274 -15.93 1.06 -6.85
CA ASN A 274 -16.30 0.34 -5.63
C ASN A 274 -17.14 1.18 -4.67
N THR A 275 -17.38 2.44 -5.03
CA THR A 275 -18.21 3.39 -4.28
C THR A 275 -19.42 3.74 -5.14
N PRO A 276 -20.64 3.29 -4.79
CA PRO A 276 -21.83 3.48 -5.61
C PRO A 276 -22.04 4.93 -6.02
N GLY A 277 -22.36 5.14 -7.30
CA GLY A 277 -22.65 6.46 -7.87
C GLY A 277 -21.42 7.37 -8.06
N LEU A 278 -20.24 7.03 -7.54
CA LEU A 278 -19.07 7.91 -7.59
C LEU A 278 -18.67 8.29 -9.03
N ARG A 279 -18.63 7.31 -9.94
CA ARG A 279 -18.26 7.54 -11.35
C ARG A 279 -19.20 8.48 -12.10
N LYS A 280 -20.42 8.70 -11.59
CA LYS A 280 -21.36 9.69 -12.16
C LYS A 280 -20.86 11.13 -11.97
N LEU A 281 -19.96 11.37 -11.01
CA LEU A 281 -19.32 12.67 -10.80
C LEU A 281 -18.38 13.07 -11.95
N GLN A 282 -18.05 12.16 -12.87
CA GLN A 282 -17.24 12.46 -14.06
C GLN A 282 -18.04 13.14 -15.18
N GLY A 283 -19.38 13.16 -15.09
CA GLY A 283 -20.22 13.88 -16.05
C GLY A 283 -19.95 15.38 -16.02
N ARG A 284 -20.00 16.04 -17.19
CA ARG A 284 -19.55 17.43 -17.38
C ARG A 284 -20.00 18.41 -16.30
N LYS A 285 -21.30 18.42 -15.99
CA LYS A 285 -21.88 19.35 -15.01
C LYS A 285 -21.39 19.02 -13.60
N GLN A 286 -21.50 17.77 -13.20
CA GLN A 286 -21.12 17.31 -11.86
C GLN A 286 -19.63 17.54 -11.60
N LEU A 287 -18.77 17.22 -12.58
CA LEU A 287 -17.33 17.42 -12.46
C LEU A 287 -16.99 18.90 -12.37
N LYS A 288 -17.60 19.74 -13.22
CA LYS A 288 -17.40 21.20 -13.20
C LYS A 288 -17.79 21.79 -11.85
N ASP A 289 -18.96 21.43 -11.32
CA ASP A 289 -19.46 21.97 -10.06
C ASP A 289 -18.59 21.49 -8.88
N LEU A 290 -18.16 20.23 -8.88
CA LEU A 290 -17.26 19.67 -7.89
C LEU A 290 -15.90 20.37 -7.90
N VAL A 291 -15.23 20.41 -9.06
CA VAL A 291 -13.89 21.01 -9.20
C VAL A 291 -13.91 22.48 -8.80
N LYS A 292 -14.92 23.25 -9.21
CA LYS A 292 -15.05 24.67 -8.81
C LYS A 292 -15.10 24.85 -7.31
N LYS A 293 -15.90 24.05 -6.60
CA LYS A 293 -16.03 24.14 -5.13
C LYS A 293 -14.75 23.71 -4.43
N VAL A 294 -14.09 22.65 -4.92
CA VAL A 294 -12.83 22.17 -4.36
C VAL A 294 -11.67 23.15 -4.61
N GLN A 295 -11.61 23.75 -5.80
CA GLN A 295 -10.64 24.83 -6.10
C GLN A 295 -10.89 26.05 -5.21
N ALA A 296 -12.14 26.50 -5.08
CA ALA A 296 -12.47 27.62 -4.18
C ALA A 296 -12.02 27.34 -2.74
N ALA A 297 -12.33 26.15 -2.21
CA ALA A 297 -11.90 25.73 -0.88
C ALA A 297 -10.37 25.63 -0.72
N ARG A 298 -9.64 25.33 -1.80
CA ARG A 298 -8.17 25.33 -1.80
C ARG A 298 -7.64 26.76 -1.83
N ASP A 299 -8.19 27.58 -2.71
CA ASP A 299 -7.66 28.91 -3.01
C ASP A 299 -7.99 29.92 -1.90
N GLU A 300 -9.00 29.68 -1.06
CA GLU A 300 -9.31 30.49 0.14
C GLU A 300 -8.39 30.23 1.33
N MET A 301 -7.60 29.15 1.31
CA MET A 301 -6.61 28.86 2.35
C MET A 301 -5.42 29.82 2.27
N GLN A 302 -4.72 30.01 3.39
CA GLN A 302 -3.53 30.85 3.44
C GLN A 302 -2.31 30.08 2.93
N TRP A 303 -1.72 30.55 1.83
CA TRP A 303 -0.55 29.95 1.21
C TRP A 303 0.68 30.84 1.38
N GLY A 304 1.84 30.21 1.54
CA GLY A 304 3.14 30.88 1.46
C GLY A 304 3.52 31.19 0.01
N GLU A 305 4.79 31.53 -0.22
CA GLU A 305 5.30 31.90 -1.55
C GLU A 305 5.13 30.82 -2.62
N GLU A 306 5.08 29.54 -2.22
CA GLU A 306 4.85 28.41 -3.13
C GLU A 306 3.41 28.33 -3.66
N GLY A 307 2.47 29.08 -3.08
CA GLY A 307 1.07 29.05 -3.46
C GLY A 307 0.33 27.76 -3.05
N PRO A 308 -0.91 27.57 -3.55
CA PRO A 308 -1.69 26.36 -3.29
C PRO A 308 -1.05 25.10 -3.90
N PRO A 309 -1.27 23.91 -3.31
CA PRO A 309 -0.86 22.67 -3.95
C PRO A 309 -1.62 22.47 -5.28
N PRO A 310 -0.98 21.91 -6.32
CA PRO A 310 -1.64 21.52 -7.57
C PRO A 310 -2.82 20.60 -7.30
N LEU A 311 -3.92 20.80 -8.02
CA LEU A 311 -5.15 20.02 -7.89
C LEU A 311 -5.40 19.20 -9.15
N LEU A 312 -5.40 17.89 -8.96
CA LEU A 312 -5.59 16.92 -10.02
C LEU A 312 -6.95 16.21 -9.88
N VAL A 313 -7.44 15.67 -10.99
CA VAL A 313 -8.59 14.76 -11.00
C VAL A 313 -8.16 13.38 -11.48
N LYS A 314 -8.54 12.32 -10.76
CA LYS A 314 -8.28 10.93 -11.15
C LYS A 314 -9.50 10.33 -11.83
N ILE A 315 -9.37 9.96 -13.10
CA ILE A 315 -10.47 9.49 -13.95
C ILE A 315 -10.45 7.98 -14.18
N ALA A 316 -11.62 7.43 -14.50
CA ALA A 316 -11.78 6.02 -14.83
C ALA A 316 -11.34 5.75 -16.27
N PRO A 317 -10.91 4.53 -16.60
CA PRO A 317 -10.62 4.16 -17.98
C PRO A 317 -11.89 3.77 -18.77
N ASP A 318 -13.00 3.51 -18.09
CA ASP A 318 -14.25 3.05 -18.69
C ASP A 318 -15.14 4.26 -19.05
N LEU A 319 -14.70 5.03 -20.06
CA LEU A 319 -15.33 6.28 -20.50
C LEU A 319 -15.59 6.25 -22.01
N SER A 320 -16.69 6.84 -22.43
CA SER A 320 -16.95 7.07 -23.87
C SER A 320 -16.10 8.23 -24.40
N LYS A 321 -16.04 8.39 -25.73
CA LYS A 321 -15.35 9.52 -26.34
C LYS A 321 -15.95 10.86 -25.90
N GLU A 322 -17.28 10.94 -25.84
CA GLU A 322 -18.00 12.14 -25.38
C GLU A 322 -17.67 12.47 -23.92
N ASP A 323 -17.57 11.45 -23.05
CA ASP A 323 -17.14 11.66 -21.66
C ASP A 323 -15.73 12.24 -21.57
N LEU A 324 -14.80 11.77 -22.41
CA LEU A 324 -13.42 12.29 -22.45
C LEU A 324 -13.38 13.75 -22.94
N GLU A 325 -14.14 14.08 -23.99
CA GLU A 325 -14.27 15.45 -24.51
C GLU A 325 -14.85 16.38 -23.43
N ASP A 326 -15.87 15.94 -22.71
CA ASP A 326 -16.48 16.68 -21.62
C ASP A 326 -15.52 16.90 -20.44
N ILE A 327 -14.79 15.87 -20.02
CA ILE A 327 -13.78 15.96 -18.96
C ILE A 327 -12.65 16.92 -19.38
N ALA A 328 -12.15 16.80 -20.61
CA ALA A 328 -11.10 17.68 -21.13
C ALA A 328 -11.57 19.14 -21.18
N ALA A 329 -12.80 19.39 -21.64
CA ALA A 329 -13.38 20.72 -21.66
C ALA A 329 -13.49 21.33 -20.25
N VAL A 330 -13.88 20.53 -19.24
CA VAL A 330 -13.91 20.99 -17.84
C VAL A 330 -12.50 21.27 -17.31
N ALA A 331 -11.55 20.36 -17.56
CA ALA A 331 -10.17 20.50 -17.11
C ALA A 331 -9.50 21.77 -17.66
N LEU A 332 -9.67 22.06 -18.95
CA LEU A 332 -9.15 23.27 -19.58
C LEU A 332 -9.87 24.52 -19.08
N ALA A 333 -11.21 24.51 -19.00
CA ALA A 333 -12.00 25.67 -18.60
C ALA A 333 -11.73 26.10 -17.15
N LEU A 334 -11.44 25.13 -16.27
CA LEU A 334 -11.14 25.38 -14.86
C LEU A 334 -9.64 25.42 -14.55
N ARG A 335 -8.79 25.32 -15.58
CA ARG A 335 -7.32 25.29 -15.44
C ARG A 335 -6.86 24.30 -14.36
N LEU A 336 -7.37 23.06 -14.45
CA LEU A 336 -6.87 21.98 -13.59
C LEU A 336 -5.36 21.81 -13.81
N ASP A 337 -4.64 21.50 -12.73
CA ASP A 337 -3.18 21.37 -12.78
C ASP A 337 -2.74 20.04 -13.40
N GLY A 338 -3.63 19.03 -13.42
CA GLY A 338 -3.35 17.75 -14.06
C GLY A 338 -4.49 16.74 -13.97
N LEU A 339 -4.32 15.62 -14.68
CA LEU A 339 -5.22 14.47 -14.65
C LEU A 339 -4.42 13.20 -14.36
N ILE A 340 -4.94 12.34 -13.47
CA ILE A 340 -4.38 11.01 -13.24
C ILE A 340 -5.14 10.00 -14.08
N ILE A 341 -4.43 9.43 -15.04
CA ILE A 341 -4.96 8.48 -16.03
C ILE A 341 -4.24 7.14 -15.85
N SER A 342 -4.88 6.08 -15.35
CA SER A 342 -6.29 5.99 -14.95
C SER A 342 -6.45 5.18 -13.65
N ASN A 343 -7.68 5.11 -13.16
CA ASN A 343 -8.06 4.16 -12.12
C ASN A 343 -8.27 2.75 -12.71
N THR A 344 -8.72 1.82 -11.89
CA THR A 344 -9.05 0.43 -12.30
C THR A 344 -10.19 0.37 -13.32
N THR A 345 -10.21 -0.65 -14.17
CA THR A 345 -11.29 -0.91 -15.14
C THR A 345 -12.33 -1.91 -14.61
N VAL A 346 -13.61 -1.75 -14.97
CA VAL A 346 -14.62 -2.81 -14.74
C VAL A 346 -14.61 -3.88 -15.84
N SER A 347 -13.95 -3.60 -16.96
CA SER A 347 -13.78 -4.56 -18.05
C SER A 347 -12.94 -5.77 -17.62
N ARG A 348 -13.14 -6.89 -18.32
CA ARG A 348 -12.41 -8.15 -18.13
C ARG A 348 -11.84 -8.60 -19.48
N PRO A 349 -10.80 -7.92 -20.02
CA PRO A 349 -10.23 -8.29 -21.31
C PRO A 349 -9.58 -9.67 -21.26
N ASP A 350 -9.46 -10.35 -22.40
CA ASP A 350 -8.72 -11.61 -22.49
C ASP A 350 -7.25 -11.43 -22.05
N PRO A 351 -6.66 -12.39 -21.31
CA PRO A 351 -7.23 -13.67 -20.87
C PRO A 351 -7.98 -13.60 -19.53
N VAL A 352 -8.14 -12.42 -18.91
CA VAL A 352 -8.79 -12.26 -17.59
C VAL A 352 -10.21 -12.82 -17.60
N SER A 353 -11.00 -12.57 -18.65
CA SER A 353 -12.36 -13.11 -18.84
C SER A 353 -12.49 -14.62 -18.56
N LYS A 354 -11.43 -15.40 -18.83
CA LYS A 354 -11.39 -16.87 -18.70
C LYS A 354 -10.97 -17.32 -17.30
N ASN A 355 -10.45 -16.40 -16.48
CA ASN A 355 -10.05 -16.70 -15.11
C ASN A 355 -11.31 -16.82 -14.21
N PRO A 356 -11.43 -17.87 -13.36
CA PRO A 356 -12.58 -18.01 -12.46
C PRO A 356 -12.83 -16.80 -11.56
N VAL A 357 -11.78 -16.08 -11.17
CA VAL A 357 -11.83 -14.88 -10.34
C VAL A 357 -12.43 -13.68 -11.08
N ALA A 358 -12.52 -13.71 -12.41
CA ALA A 358 -13.07 -12.59 -13.20
C ALA A 358 -14.54 -12.28 -12.90
N LYS A 359 -15.28 -13.24 -12.33
CA LYS A 359 -16.65 -13.08 -11.84
C LYS A 359 -16.75 -12.19 -10.60
N GLU A 360 -15.65 -11.96 -9.89
CA GLU A 360 -15.64 -11.04 -8.75
C GLU A 360 -15.91 -9.60 -9.20
N GLU A 361 -16.75 -8.93 -8.42
CA GLU A 361 -17.05 -7.52 -8.60
C GLU A 361 -15.83 -6.65 -8.31
N GLY A 362 -15.87 -5.43 -8.87
CA GLY A 362 -14.90 -4.38 -8.59
C GLY A 362 -13.94 -4.12 -9.74
N GLY A 363 -12.90 -3.35 -9.43
CA GLY A 363 -11.95 -2.84 -10.41
C GLY A 363 -10.77 -3.79 -10.64
N LEU A 364 -10.46 -4.05 -11.91
CA LEU A 364 -9.28 -4.73 -12.40
C LEU A 364 -8.12 -3.74 -12.57
N SER A 365 -6.95 -4.11 -12.06
CA SER A 365 -5.67 -3.43 -12.24
C SER A 365 -4.59 -4.41 -12.69
N GLY A 366 -3.42 -3.89 -13.08
CA GLY A 366 -2.26 -4.68 -13.48
C GLY A 366 -2.08 -4.75 -14.99
N LYS A 367 -1.30 -5.72 -15.48
CA LYS A 367 -0.89 -5.80 -16.89
C LYS A 367 -2.04 -5.69 -17.91
N PRO A 368 -3.22 -6.31 -17.70
CA PRO A 368 -4.32 -6.25 -18.65
C PRO A 368 -4.93 -4.84 -18.83
N LEU A 369 -4.69 -3.92 -17.89
CA LEU A 369 -5.16 -2.54 -17.98
C LEU A 369 -4.30 -1.67 -18.91
N LEU A 370 -3.06 -2.07 -19.19
CA LEU A 370 -2.04 -1.22 -19.83
C LEU A 370 -2.53 -0.58 -21.14
N ASN A 371 -3.05 -1.38 -22.06
CA ASN A 371 -3.50 -0.87 -23.36
C ASN A 371 -4.67 0.12 -23.21
N LEU A 372 -5.63 -0.19 -22.34
CA LEU A 372 -6.77 0.68 -22.09
C LEU A 372 -6.31 1.99 -21.44
N SER A 373 -5.49 1.95 -20.39
CA SER A 373 -4.98 3.15 -19.73
C SER A 373 -4.14 4.03 -20.66
N THR A 374 -3.29 3.43 -21.49
CA THR A 374 -2.43 4.16 -22.44
C THR A 374 -3.25 4.81 -23.55
N ASN A 375 -4.33 4.15 -24.01
CA ASN A 375 -5.25 4.76 -24.97
C ASN A 375 -5.97 5.97 -24.37
N ILE A 376 -6.51 5.86 -23.15
CA ILE A 376 -7.14 7.01 -22.48
C ILE A 376 -6.13 8.15 -22.26
N LEU A 377 -4.89 7.82 -21.90
CA LEU A 377 -3.82 8.81 -21.75
C LEU A 377 -3.57 9.56 -23.07
N LYS A 378 -3.44 8.83 -24.18
CA LYS A 378 -3.27 9.40 -25.51
C LYS A 378 -4.43 10.31 -25.90
N GLU A 379 -5.67 9.85 -25.75
CA GLU A 379 -6.85 10.63 -26.12
C GLU A 379 -6.95 11.92 -25.29
N MET A 380 -6.74 11.84 -23.97
CA MET A 380 -6.75 13.02 -23.11
C MET A 380 -5.61 13.97 -23.42
N TYR A 381 -4.42 13.48 -23.75
CA TYR A 381 -3.31 14.32 -24.20
C TYR A 381 -3.67 15.08 -25.48
N ILE A 382 -4.31 14.43 -26.45
CA ILE A 382 -4.76 15.08 -27.69
C ILE A 382 -5.82 16.17 -27.40
N LEU A 383 -6.78 15.86 -26.52
CA LEU A 383 -7.89 16.75 -26.19
C LEU A 383 -7.45 17.96 -25.35
N THR A 384 -6.42 17.81 -24.50
CA THR A 384 -5.96 18.86 -23.58
C THR A 384 -4.73 19.62 -24.08
N ARG A 385 -3.88 18.98 -24.89
CA ARG A 385 -2.58 19.51 -25.35
C ARG A 385 -1.64 19.92 -24.20
N TRP A 386 -1.78 19.25 -23.06
CA TRP A 386 -0.90 19.42 -21.90
C TRP A 386 0.45 18.76 -22.08
#